data_AF-A0A1V4YQC6-F1
#
_entry.id   AF-A0A1V4YQC6-F1
#
_cell.length_a   1.000
_cell.length_b   1.000
_cell.length_c   1.000
_cell.angle_alpha   90.00
_cell.angle_beta   90.00
_cell.angle_gamma   90.00
#
_symmetry.space_group_name_H-M   'P 1'
#
loop_
_entity.id
_entity.type
_entity.pdbx_description
1 polymer ?
#
loop_
_entity_poly.entity_id
_entity_poly.type
_entity_poly.pdbx_seq_one_letter_code
_entity_poly.pdbx_strand_id
1 'polypeptide(L)'
;MGLLSENPFAQAIAISTSMAVFMIGIAMGIMTILGTKNTPLPFAVMLLIFAVIFIAASVFFENRGADHMGSLVGGSIAAFAVTFAVTAFFTGVSYIIMNLGVKGVGDIGWDTMISALAICMISSMLIIKAVQHKIHVQHF
;
A
#
# COMPACT_ATOMS: atom_id res chain seq x y z
N MET A 1 -17.92 -15.66 -4.06
CA MET A 1 -16.58 -15.99 -3.52
C MET A 1 -15.92 -17.12 -4.33
N GLY A 2 -15.97 -17.09 -5.67
CA GLY A 2 -15.63 -18.27 -6.48
C GLY A 2 -15.25 -17.99 -7.94
N LEU A 3 -14.19 -17.22 -8.18
CA LEU A 3 -13.59 -17.11 -9.53
C LEU A 3 -12.04 -17.05 -9.52
N LEU A 4 -11.40 -17.03 -8.34
CA LEU A 4 -9.94 -17.01 -8.20
C LEU A 4 -9.35 -18.29 -7.58
N SER A 5 -10.19 -19.26 -7.18
CA SER A 5 -9.72 -20.53 -6.58
C SER A 5 -9.17 -21.52 -7.62
N GLU A 6 -9.48 -21.36 -8.90
CA GLU A 6 -9.11 -22.33 -9.94
C GLU A 6 -7.71 -22.11 -10.51
N ASN A 7 -7.11 -20.93 -10.35
CA ASN A 7 -5.80 -20.62 -10.91
C ASN A 7 -4.91 -19.87 -9.90
N PRO A 8 -3.99 -20.57 -9.20
CA PRO A 8 -3.09 -19.93 -8.23
C PRO A 8 -2.22 -18.85 -8.87
N PHE A 9 -1.95 -18.97 -10.18
CA PHE A 9 -1.24 -17.97 -10.96
C PHE A 9 -2.05 -16.67 -11.14
N ALA A 10 -3.35 -16.78 -11.48
CA ALA A 10 -4.24 -15.63 -11.62
C ALA A 10 -4.44 -14.92 -10.27
N GLN A 11 -4.55 -15.68 -9.18
CA GLN A 11 -4.62 -15.12 -7.83
C GLN A 11 -3.34 -14.35 -7.47
N ALA A 12 -2.15 -14.89 -7.76
CA ALA A 12 -0.89 -14.21 -7.50
C ALA A 12 -0.74 -12.92 -8.33
N ILE A 13 -1.15 -12.93 -9.59
CA ILE A 13 -1.16 -11.73 -10.44
C ILE A 13 -2.13 -10.69 -9.90
N ALA A 14 -3.35 -11.09 -9.51
CA ALA A 14 -4.35 -10.17 -8.98
C ALA A 14 -3.89 -9.51 -7.66
N ILE A 15 -3.31 -10.29 -6.74
CA ILE A 15 -2.81 -9.77 -5.46
C ILE A 15 -1.61 -8.85 -5.70
N SER A 16 -0.63 -9.25 -6.52
CA SER A 16 0.56 -8.41 -6.78
C SER A 16 0.20 -7.13 -7.53
N THR A 17 -0.71 -7.18 -8.49
CA THR A 17 -1.16 -6.01 -9.25
C THR A 17 -1.91 -5.03 -8.35
N SER A 18 -2.83 -5.52 -7.51
CA SER A 18 -3.56 -4.67 -6.57
C SER A 18 -2.63 -4.00 -5.54
N MET A 19 -1.64 -4.74 -5.02
CA MET A 19 -0.63 -4.18 -4.11
C MET A 19 0.27 -3.14 -4.81
N ALA A 20 0.65 -3.36 -6.06
CA ALA A 20 1.46 -2.41 -6.83
C ALA A 20 0.70 -1.10 -7.08
N VAL A 21 -0.57 -1.18 -7.49
CA VAL A 21 -1.43 0.00 -7.66
C VAL A 21 -1.58 0.76 -6.34
N PHE A 22 -1.74 0.05 -5.23
CA PHE A 22 -1.82 0.65 -3.90
C PHE A 22 -0.54 1.41 -3.53
N MET A 23 0.63 0.80 -3.76
CA MET A 23 1.93 1.46 -3.51
C MET A 23 2.15 2.70 -4.38
N ILE A 24 1.76 2.66 -5.65
CA ILE A 24 1.85 3.83 -6.54
C ILE A 24 0.95 4.97 -6.04
N GLY A 25 -0.27 4.65 -5.60
CA GLY A 25 -1.17 5.63 -4.99
C GLY A 25 -0.58 6.29 -3.75
N ILE A 26 0.09 5.51 -2.89
CA ILE A 26 0.83 6.03 -1.72
C ILE A 26 1.98 6.94 -2.16
N ALA A 27 2.80 6.51 -3.13
CA ALA A 27 3.94 7.28 -3.60
C ALA A 27 3.53 8.65 -4.16
N MET A 28 2.48 8.69 -4.98
CA MET A 28 1.89 9.93 -5.49
C MET A 28 1.31 10.79 -4.36
N GLY A 29 0.66 10.17 -3.38
CA GLY A 29 0.20 10.84 -2.16
C GLY A 29 1.31 11.51 -1.37
N ILE A 30 2.42 10.81 -1.15
CA ILE A 30 3.57 11.36 -0.43
C ILE A 30 4.18 12.53 -1.20
N MET A 31 4.36 12.40 -2.52
CA MET A 31 4.89 13.48 -3.37
C MET A 31 4.02 14.74 -3.29
N THR A 32 2.70 14.58 -3.28
CA THR A 32 1.75 15.71 -3.25
C THR A 32 1.65 16.38 -1.89
N ILE A 33 1.73 15.59 -0.80
CA ILE A 33 1.81 16.09 0.58
C ILE A 33 3.11 16.88 0.78
N LEU A 34 4.23 16.36 0.30
CA LEU A 34 5.54 17.03 0.43
C LEU A 34 5.67 18.26 -0.47
N GLY A 35 5.11 18.22 -1.68
CA GLY A 35 5.20 19.31 -2.66
C GLY A 35 4.27 20.47 -2.37
N THR A 36 3.02 20.20 -1.99
CA THR A 36 1.96 21.23 -1.87
C THR A 36 1.73 21.66 -0.41
N LYS A 37 2.29 20.94 0.58
CA LYS A 37 2.04 21.09 2.03
C LYS A 37 0.56 21.09 2.44
N ASN A 38 -0.34 20.75 1.53
CA ASN A 38 -1.78 20.69 1.76
C ASN A 38 -2.23 19.25 1.66
N THR A 39 -2.87 18.79 2.73
CA THR A 39 -3.56 17.50 2.76
C THR A 39 -5.06 17.77 2.57
N PRO A 40 -5.72 17.16 1.58
CA PRO A 40 -7.16 17.31 1.40
C PRO A 40 -7.98 16.62 2.50
N LEU A 41 -7.35 15.78 3.34
CA LEU A 41 -8.02 15.10 4.45
C LEU A 41 -8.01 15.97 5.72
N PRO A 42 -9.18 16.22 6.34
CA PRO A 42 -9.26 16.86 7.64
C PRO A 42 -8.55 16.04 8.72
N PHE A 43 -7.86 16.72 9.65
CA PHE A 43 -7.13 16.08 10.75
C PHE A 43 -8.01 15.15 11.60
N ALA A 44 -9.28 15.51 11.82
CA ALA A 44 -10.25 14.68 12.52
C ALA A 44 -10.47 13.32 11.84
N VAL A 45 -10.44 13.25 10.50
CA VAL A 45 -10.61 12.00 9.75
C VAL A 45 -9.37 11.12 9.89
N MET A 46 -8.17 11.71 9.85
CA MET A 46 -6.92 10.97 10.08
C MET A 46 -6.88 10.35 11.48
N LEU A 47 -7.29 11.09 12.51
CA LEU A 47 -7.38 10.56 13.88
C LEU A 47 -8.43 9.45 14.01
N LEU A 48 -9.56 9.56 13.31
CA LEU A 48 -10.60 8.54 13.30
C LEU A 48 -10.10 7.23 12.65
N ILE A 49 -9.41 7.34 11.51
CA ILE A 49 -8.78 6.19 10.83
C ILE A 49 -7.76 5.53 11.76
N PHE A 50 -6.90 6.34 12.41
CA PHE A 50 -5.94 5.86 13.39
C PHE A 50 -6.60 5.10 14.53
N ALA A 51 -7.64 5.66 15.15
CA ALA A 51 -8.34 5.03 16.26
C ALA A 51 -8.96 3.68 15.87
N VAL A 52 -9.60 3.60 14.70
CA VAL A 52 -10.22 2.35 14.22
C VAL A 52 -9.15 1.27 13.97
N ILE A 53 -8.05 1.62 13.30
CA ILE A 53 -6.97 0.66 13.03
C ILE A 53 -6.25 0.28 14.32
N PHE A 54 -6.05 1.21 15.24
CA PHE A 54 -5.44 0.96 16.54
C PHE A 54 -6.21 -0.07 17.34
N ILE A 55 -7.53 0.08 17.45
CA ILE A 55 -8.39 -0.90 18.13
C ILE A 55 -8.29 -2.27 17.45
N ALA A 56 -8.39 -2.31 16.12
CA ALA A 56 -8.30 -3.56 15.37
C ALA A 56 -6.93 -4.25 15.53
N ALA A 57 -5.84 -3.49 15.48
CA ALA A 57 -4.47 -4.00 15.58
C ALA A 57 -4.15 -4.46 17.01
N SER A 58 -4.58 -3.71 18.04
CA SER A 58 -4.43 -4.14 19.43
C SER A 58 -5.18 -5.44 19.70
N VAL A 59 -6.46 -5.55 19.28
CA VAL A 59 -7.21 -6.82 19.43
C VAL A 59 -6.52 -7.98 18.69
N PHE A 60 -5.93 -7.72 17.53
CA PHE A 60 -5.20 -8.73 16.76
C PHE A 60 -3.94 -9.24 17.49
N PHE A 61 -3.14 -8.34 18.09
CA PHE A 61 -1.95 -8.73 18.83
C PHE A 61 -2.29 -9.40 20.16
N GLU A 62 -3.34 -8.95 20.84
CA GLU A 62 -3.83 -9.57 22.08
C GLU A 62 -4.31 -11.00 21.84
N ASN A 63 -5.06 -11.25 20.75
CA ASN A 63 -5.49 -12.61 20.36
C ASN A 63 -4.32 -13.55 20.02
N ARG A 64 -3.11 -13.02 19.74
CA ARG A 64 -1.91 -13.82 19.48
C ARG A 64 -1.05 -14.06 20.73
N GLY A 65 -1.57 -13.72 21.91
CA GLY A 65 -0.91 -13.97 23.19
C GLY A 65 0.16 -12.94 23.55
N ALA A 66 0.13 -11.75 22.95
CA ALA A 66 0.96 -10.64 23.40
C ALA A 66 0.46 -10.12 24.76
N ASP A 67 1.37 -9.81 25.68
CA ASP A 67 1.04 -9.10 26.92
C ASP A 67 0.26 -7.82 26.61
N HIS A 68 -0.61 -7.39 27.55
CA HIS A 68 -1.49 -6.24 27.36
C HIS A 68 -0.73 -4.97 26.94
N MET A 69 0.50 -4.77 27.46
CA MET A 69 1.40 -3.69 27.03
C MET A 69 1.98 -3.89 25.62
N GLY A 70 2.31 -5.13 25.24
CA GLY A 70 2.83 -5.47 23.91
C GLY A 70 1.77 -5.33 22.82
N SER A 71 0.51 -5.67 23.12
CA SER A 71 -0.65 -5.43 22.26
C SER A 71 -0.89 -3.93 22.01
N LEU A 72 -0.73 -3.10 23.05
CA LEU A 72 -0.90 -1.66 22.95
C LEU A 72 0.19 -1.00 22.09
N VAL A 73 1.45 -1.36 22.33
CA VAL A 73 2.59 -0.83 21.57
C VAL A 73 2.56 -1.33 20.12
N GLY A 74 2.33 -2.62 19.90
CA GLY A 74 2.21 -3.20 18.56
C GLY A 74 1.05 -2.59 17.77
N GLY A 75 -0.10 -2.41 18.43
CA GLY A 75 -1.26 -1.73 17.85
C GLY A 75 -0.96 -0.29 17.46
N SER A 76 -0.23 0.46 18.30
CA SER A 76 0.14 1.86 18.00
C SER A 76 1.04 1.97 16.76
N ILE A 77 2.08 1.15 16.65
CA ILE A 77 3.03 1.17 15.53
C ILE A 77 2.32 0.78 14.23
N ALA A 78 1.51 -0.29 14.28
CA ALA A 78 0.73 -0.74 13.13
C ALA A 78 -0.29 0.32 12.70
N ALA A 79 -1.01 0.93 13.65
CA ALA A 79 -1.97 1.99 13.35
C ALA A 79 -1.31 3.22 12.74
N PHE A 80 -0.13 3.63 13.22
CA PHE A 80 0.62 4.74 12.62
C PHE A 80 1.00 4.42 11.16
N ALA A 81 1.58 3.24 10.91
CA ALA A 81 2.01 2.85 9.57
C ALA A 81 0.84 2.78 8.59
N VAL A 82 -0.26 2.14 8.99
CA VAL A 82 -1.44 1.97 8.12
C VAL A 82 -2.18 3.29 7.95
N THR A 83 -2.33 4.11 8.99
CA THR A 83 -2.98 5.44 8.84
C THR A 83 -2.21 6.32 7.89
N PHE A 84 -0.88 6.32 7.98
CA PHE A 84 -0.03 7.06 7.05
C PHE A 84 -0.20 6.55 5.61
N ALA A 85 -0.16 5.22 5.41
CA ALA A 85 -0.37 4.61 4.10
C ALA A 85 -1.76 4.95 3.50
N VAL A 86 -2.82 4.82 4.29
CA VAL A 86 -4.19 5.11 3.86
C VAL A 86 -4.35 6.60 3.54
N THR A 87 -3.86 7.48 4.41
CA THR A 87 -3.93 8.94 4.20
C THR A 87 -3.18 9.36 2.93
N ALA A 88 -1.97 8.82 2.74
CA ALA A 88 -1.19 9.04 1.53
C ALA A 88 -1.94 8.52 0.30
N PHE A 89 -2.48 7.30 0.35
CA PHE A 89 -3.24 6.73 -0.75
C PHE A 89 -4.45 7.58 -1.13
N PHE A 90 -5.30 7.97 -0.17
CA PHE A 90 -6.45 8.84 -0.44
C PHE A 90 -6.03 10.21 -0.98
N THR A 91 -4.94 10.77 -0.47
CA THR A 91 -4.39 12.03 -1.00
C THR A 91 -3.93 11.85 -2.45
N GLY A 92 -3.21 10.76 -2.76
CA GLY A 92 -2.78 10.44 -4.13
C GLY A 92 -3.95 10.22 -5.08
N VAL A 93 -4.97 9.48 -4.66
CA VAL A 93 -6.20 9.25 -5.44
C VAL A 93 -6.94 10.56 -5.67
N SER A 94 -7.10 11.40 -4.64
CA SER A 94 -7.76 12.71 -4.79
C SER A 94 -6.98 13.64 -5.72
N TYR A 95 -5.65 13.61 -5.68
CA TYR A 95 -4.80 14.38 -6.59
C TYR A 95 -4.97 13.92 -8.04
N ILE A 96 -5.02 12.60 -8.27
CA ILE A 96 -5.28 12.04 -9.60
C ILE A 96 -6.67 12.49 -10.06
N ILE A 97 -7.74 12.25 -9.29
CA ILE A 97 -9.11 12.56 -9.71
C ILE A 97 -9.33 14.06 -9.92
N MET A 98 -8.81 14.91 -9.02
CA MET A 98 -9.04 16.36 -9.05
C MET A 98 -8.23 17.06 -10.14
N ASN A 99 -7.02 16.59 -10.47
CA ASN A 99 -6.27 17.10 -11.63
C ASN A 99 -6.76 16.52 -12.95
N LEU A 100 -7.14 15.23 -12.99
CA LEU A 100 -7.61 14.55 -14.19
C LEU A 100 -9.01 15.02 -14.64
N GLY A 101 -9.83 15.56 -13.71
CA GLY A 101 -11.17 16.06 -14.00
C GLY A 101 -11.26 17.50 -14.52
N VAL A 102 -10.21 18.32 -14.36
CA VAL A 102 -10.26 19.77 -14.71
C VAL A 102 -9.19 20.17 -15.74
N LYS A 103 -8.08 19.44 -15.85
CA LYS A 103 -7.07 19.65 -16.90
C LYS A 103 -6.85 18.34 -17.62
N GLY A 104 -7.08 18.39 -18.94
CA GLY A 104 -7.12 17.24 -19.83
C GLY A 104 -5.97 16.24 -19.62
N VAL A 105 -6.30 15.00 -19.98
CA VAL A 105 -5.52 13.75 -20.01
C VAL A 105 -4.26 13.85 -20.88
N GLY A 106 -3.39 14.84 -20.64
CA GLY A 106 -2.34 15.22 -21.58
C GLY A 106 -0.93 15.39 -21.01
N ASP A 107 -0.75 15.73 -19.74
CA ASP A 107 0.57 16.27 -19.31
C ASP A 107 1.18 15.65 -18.05
N ILE A 108 0.43 14.90 -17.24
CA ILE A 108 0.99 14.22 -16.06
C ILE A 108 0.41 12.82 -15.91
N GLY A 109 1.27 11.82 -16.15
CA GLY A 109 1.37 10.68 -15.24
C GLY A 109 0.86 9.33 -15.70
N TRP A 110 0.17 9.20 -16.84
CA TRP A 110 -0.23 7.88 -17.35
C TRP A 110 0.99 7.03 -17.73
N ASP A 111 1.94 7.61 -18.48
CA ASP A 111 3.18 6.93 -18.84
C ASP A 111 4.04 6.59 -17.61
N THR A 112 4.07 7.50 -16.62
CA THR A 112 4.81 7.29 -15.38
C THR A 112 4.17 6.20 -14.51
N MET A 113 2.84 6.15 -14.41
CA MET A 113 2.14 5.09 -13.67
C MET A 113 2.35 3.72 -14.33
N ILE A 114 2.25 3.65 -15.67
CA ILE A 114 2.47 2.40 -16.42
C ILE A 114 3.94 1.96 -16.30
N SER A 115 4.90 2.88 -16.39
CA SER A 115 6.32 2.59 -16.20
C SER A 115 6.63 2.12 -14.77
N ALA A 116 6.07 2.79 -13.76
CA ALA A 116 6.21 2.37 -12.36
C ALA A 116 5.60 0.98 -12.10
N LEU A 117 4.42 0.69 -12.68
CA LEU A 117 3.83 -0.66 -12.64
C LEU A 117 4.73 -1.70 -13.30
N ALA A 118 5.25 -1.41 -14.49
CA ALA A 118 6.14 -2.31 -15.21
C ALA A 118 7.42 -2.60 -14.43
N ILE A 119 8.08 -1.57 -13.88
CA ILE A 119 9.30 -1.72 -13.07
C ILE A 119 9.01 -2.53 -11.79
N CYS A 120 7.88 -2.28 -11.12
CA CYS A 120 7.48 -3.04 -9.94
C CYS A 120 7.24 -4.52 -10.26
N MET A 121 6.61 -4.82 -11.41
CA MET A 121 6.32 -6.19 -11.83
C MET A 121 7.60 -6.95 -12.22
N ILE A 122 8.50 -6.29 -12.97
CA ILE A 122 9.80 -6.85 -13.38
C ILE A 122 10.69 -7.07 -12.16
N SER A 123 10.81 -6.08 -11.27
CA SER A 123 11.63 -6.19 -10.05
C SER A 123 11.16 -7.32 -9.13
N SER A 124 9.84 -7.51 -8.98
CA SER A 124 9.28 -8.63 -8.20
C SER A 124 9.70 -9.99 -8.77
N MET A 125 9.62 -10.19 -10.09
CA MET A 125 10.09 -11.42 -10.74
C MET A 125 11.61 -11.65 -10.55
N LEU A 126 12.42 -10.58 -10.62
CA LEU A 126 13.88 -10.67 -10.44
C LEU A 126 14.26 -11.06 -9.00
N ILE A 127 13.61 -10.46 -8.01
CA ILE A 127 13.85 -10.78 -6.59
C ILE A 127 13.50 -12.25 -6.32
N ILE A 128 12.36 -12.73 -6.81
CA ILE A 128 11.94 -14.12 -6.64
C ILE A 128 12.97 -15.08 -7.28
N LYS A 129 13.42 -14.79 -8.50
CA LYS A 129 14.46 -15.59 -9.19
C LYS A 129 15.80 -15.57 -8.45
N ALA A 130 16.23 -14.42 -7.93
CA ALA A 130 17.46 -14.29 -7.17
C ALA A 130 17.43 -15.06 -5.84
N VAL A 131 16.29 -15.00 -5.13
CA VAL A 131 16.07 -15.76 -3.89
C VAL A 131 16.05 -17.27 -4.17
N GLN A 132 15.36 -17.71 -5.23
CA GLN A 132 15.34 -19.12 -5.64
C GLN A 132 16.75 -19.63 -5.99
N HIS A 133 17.56 -18.83 -6.67
CA HIS A 133 18.95 -19.19 -6.97
C HIS A 133 19.81 -19.34 -5.71
N LYS A 134 19.65 -18.45 -4.73
CA LYS A 134 20.34 -18.56 -3.42
C LYS A 134 19.92 -19.80 -2.64
N ILE A 135 18.63 -20.18 -2.70
CA ILE A 135 18.12 -21.37 -2.01
C ILE A 135 18.59 -22.66 -2.70
N HIS A 136 18.64 -22.71 -4.03
CA HIS A 136 19.17 -23.86 -4.76
C HIS A 136 20.68 -24.07 -4.56
N VAL A 137 21.44 -22.99 -4.34
CA VAL A 137 22.88 -23.05 -4.03
C VAL A 137 23.17 -23.54 -2.61
N GLN A 138 22.19 -23.53 -1.69
CA GLN A 138 22.37 -24.01 -0.31
C GLN A 138 22.09 -25.51 -0.13
N HIS A 139 21.72 -26.23 -1.21
CA HIS A 139 21.41 -27.67 -1.19
C HIS A 139 22.46 -28.56 -1.91
N PHE A 140 23.65 -28.02 -2.19
CA PHE A 140 24.85 -28.75 -2.62
C PHE A 140 26.03 -28.39 -1.72
#